data_AF-A0A4Q6EBL8-F1
#
_entry.id   AF-A0A4Q6EBL8-F1
#
_cell.length_a   1.000
_cell.length_b   1.000
_cell.length_c   1.000
_cell.angle_alpha   90.00
_cell.angle_beta   90.00
_cell.angle_gamma   90.00
#
_symmetry.space_group_name_H-M   'P 1'
#
loop_
_entity.id
_entity.type
_entity.pdbx_description
1 polymer ?
#
loop_
_entity_poly.entity_id
_entity_poly.type
_entity_poly.pdbx_seq_one_letter_code
_entity_poly.pdbx_strand_id
1 'polypeptide(L)' 'MEGIHERFFVPVTSGGKTRDFEVVPSVGHYAILENDETVAEIIIGEKGLKVKNEVLPKTVMKSLLEKIQEHEI' A
#
# COMPACT_ATOMS: atom_id res chain seq x y z
N MET A 1 -0.12 13.24 -17.38
CA MET A 1 -1.37 13.15 -16.60
C MET A 1 -0.95 12.69 -15.23
N GLU A 2 -0.92 13.58 -14.25
CA GLU A 2 -0.79 13.17 -12.85
C GLU A 2 -2.10 12.46 -12.50
N GLY A 3 -2.08 11.13 -12.55
CA GLY A 3 -3.21 10.33 -12.12
C GLY A 3 -3.39 10.58 -10.65
N ILE A 4 -4.44 11.31 -10.28
CA ILE A 4 -5.02 11.15 -8.95
C ILE A 4 -5.53 9.71 -8.97
N HIS A 5 -4.71 8.77 -8.53
CA HIS A 5 -5.14 7.39 -8.40
C HIS A 5 -6.35 7.41 -7.45
N GLU A 6 -7.43 6.74 -7.81
CA GLU A 6 -8.57 6.61 -6.92
C GLU A 6 -8.19 5.68 -5.77
N ARG A 7 -8.81 5.83 -4.60
CA ARG A 7 -8.60 4.89 -3.49
C ARG A 7 -9.01 3.50 -3.93
N PHE A 8 -8.21 2.50 -3.60
CA PHE A 8 -8.48 1.12 -4.00
C PHE A 8 -8.20 0.13 -2.87
N PHE A 9 -8.86 -1.02 -2.90
CA PHE A 9 -8.68 -2.06 -1.89
C PHE A 9 -7.75 -3.16 -2.40
N VAL A 10 -6.83 -3.59 -1.55
CA VAL A 10 -5.88 -4.67 -1.81
C VAL A 10 -6.13 -5.81 -0.83
N PRO A 11 -6.76 -6.92 -1.28
CA PRO A 11 -6.88 -8.13 -0.47
C PRO A 11 -5.54 -8.86 -0.40
N VAL A 12 -5.05 -9.16 0.80
CA VAL A 12 -3.83 -9.94 1.04
C VAL A 12 -4.13 -11.16 1.90
N THR A 13 -3.90 -12.34 1.33
CA THR A 13 -4.07 -13.61 2.04
C THR A 13 -2.75 -14.07 2.67
N SER A 14 -2.74 -14.26 3.99
CA SER A 14 -1.61 -14.79 4.72
C SER A 14 -2.06 -15.81 5.77
N GLY A 15 -1.47 -17.01 5.75
CA GLY A 15 -1.79 -18.06 6.72
C GLY A 15 -3.26 -18.52 6.71
N GLY A 16 -3.94 -18.46 5.56
CA GLY A 16 -5.35 -18.84 5.41
C GLY A 16 -6.35 -17.76 5.84
N LYS A 17 -5.88 -16.56 6.22
CA LYS A 17 -6.74 -15.40 6.49
C LYS A 17 -6.50 -14.32 5.43
N THR A 18 -7.58 -13.77 4.90
CA THR A 18 -7.53 -12.60 4.00
C THR A 18 -7.73 -11.34 4.83
N ARG A 19 -6.89 -10.33 4.57
CA ARG A 19 -6.98 -8.99 5.14
C ARG A 19 -7.12 -8.00 3.99
N ASP A 20 -8.07 -7.10 4.10
CA ASP A 20 -8.31 -6.08 3.09
C ASP A 20 -7.67 -4.77 3.55
N PHE A 21 -6.80 -4.23 2.71
CA PHE A 21 -6.13 -2.97 2.95
C PHE A 21 -6.68 -1.91 2.01
N GLU A 22 -7.05 -0.75 2.53
CA GLU A 22 -7.36 0.41 1.70
C GLU A 22 -6.05 1.13 1.37
N VAL A 23 -5.81 1.33 0.08
CA VAL A 23 -4.69 2.11 -0.42
C VAL A 23 -5.22 3.48 -0.81
N VAL A 24 -4.76 4.48 -0.08
CA VAL A 24 -5.10 5.89 -0.29
C VAL A 24 -3.92 6.58 -0.95
N PRO A 25 -3.92 6.68 -2.30
CA PRO A 25 -2.92 7.42 -3.04
C PRO A 25 -2.99 8.93 -2.77
N SER A 26 -1.82 9.54 -2.78
CA SER A 26 -1.56 10.98 -2.74
C SER A 26 -0.31 11.24 -3.58
N VAL A 27 -0.06 12.50 -3.96
CA VAL A 27 1.12 12.87 -4.76
C VAL A 27 2.41 12.41 -4.05
N GLY A 28 3.11 11.45 -4.65
CA GLY A 28 4.36 10.87 -4.11
C GLY A 28 4.19 10.02 -2.85
N HIS A 29 2.97 9.60 -2.51
CA HIS A 29 2.69 8.92 -1.25
C HIS A 29 1.46 7.99 -1.33
N TYR A 30 1.52 6.84 -0.66
CA TYR A 30 0.38 5.95 -0.45
C TYR A 30 0.22 5.68 1.04
N ALA A 31 -0.93 6.02 1.61
CA ALA A 31 -1.30 5.55 2.93
C ALA A 31 -2.01 4.20 2.81
N ILE A 32 -1.58 3.24 3.63
CA ILE A 32 -2.19 1.92 3.72
C ILE A 32 -3.01 1.87 4.99
N LEU A 33 -4.31 1.65 4.86
CA LEU A 33 -5.25 1.57 5.97
C LEU A 33 -5.77 0.15 6.13
N GLU A 34 -5.95 -0.27 7.37
CA GLU A 34 -6.67 -1.50 7.74
C GLU A 34 -7.72 -1.07 8.78
N ASN A 35 -9.02 -1.29 8.50
CA ASN A 35 -10.12 -0.83 9.36
C ASN A 35 -10.04 0.68 9.73
N ASP A 36 -9.84 1.55 8.73
CA ASP A 36 -9.69 3.01 8.89
C ASP A 36 -8.44 3.47 9.67
N GLU A 37 -7.55 2.57 10.08
CA GLU A 37 -6.29 2.90 10.77
C GLU A 37 -5.10 2.78 9.83
N THR A 38 -4.20 3.77 9.81
CA THR A 38 -2.98 3.73 8.99
C THR A 38 -1.99 2.70 9.55
N VAL A 39 -1.70 1.67 8.76
CA VAL A 39 -0.81 0.55 9.12
C VAL A 39 0.54 0.57 8.40
N ALA A 40 0.63 1.36 7.32
CA ALA A 40 1.89 1.66 6.65
C ALA A 40 1.76 2.93 5.78
N GLU A 41 2.88 3.56 5.51
CA GLU A 41 3.00 4.67 4.58
C GLU A 41 4.10 4.37 3.56
N ILE A 42 3.80 4.49 2.27
CA ILE A 42 4.76 4.26 1.18
C ILE A 42 5.02 5.60 0.50
N ILE A 43 6.27 6.05 0.53
CA ILE A 43 6.70 7.29 -0.12
C ILE A 43 7.39 6.92 -1.43
N ILE A 44 6.94 7.51 -2.53
CA ILE A 44 7.55 7.39 -3.84
C ILE A 44 8.33 8.68 -4.11
N GLY A 45 9.65 8.56 -4.19
CA GLY A 45 10.52 9.70 -4.52
C GLY A 45 11.50 9.35 -5.62
N GLU A 46 12.30 10.34 -6.03
CA GLU A 46 13.32 10.21 -7.09
C GLU A 46 14.36 9.11 -6.81
N LYS A 47 14.51 8.71 -5.54
CA LYS A 47 15.44 7.66 -5.08
C LYS A 47 14.78 6.29 -4.91
N GLY A 48 13.50 6.15 -5.29
CA GLY A 48 12.72 4.91 -5.20
C GLY A 48 11.67 4.90 -4.09
N LEU A 49 11.15 3.70 -3.81
CA LEU A 49 10.10 3.43 -2.82
C LEU A 49 10.68 3.37 -1.40
N LYS A 50 10.03 4.06 -0.46
CA LYS A 50 10.39 4.01 0.98
C LYS A 50 9.15 3.74 1.83
N VAL A 51 9.21 2.68 2.61
CA VAL A 51 8.17 2.35 3.59
C VAL A 51 8.46 3.04 4.93
N LYS A 52 7.44 3.64 5.53
CA LYS A 52 7.45 4.25 6.87
C LYS A 52 6.26 3.73 7.68
N ASN A 53 6.35 3.85 9.00
CA ASN A 53 5.28 3.52 9.94
C ASN A 53 4.66 2.13 9.70
N GLU A 54 5.49 1.16 9.28
CA GLU A 54 5.10 -0.22 8.99
C GLU A 54 4.85 -0.99 10.30
N VAL A 55 3.60 -1.37 10.52
CA VAL A 55 3.22 -2.30 11.61
C VAL A 55 2.86 -3.70 11.09
N LEU A 56 2.87 -3.88 9.76
CA LEU A 56 2.50 -5.14 9.11
C LEU A 56 3.65 -6.15 9.08
N PRO A 57 3.35 -7.46 9.01
CA PRO A 57 4.35 -8.48 8.71
C PRO A 57 4.96 -8.26 7.33
N LYS A 58 6.28 -8.49 7.21
CA LYS A 58 7.03 -8.33 5.95
C LYS A 58 6.41 -9.06 4.74
N THR A 59 5.80 -10.23 4.97
CA THR A 59 5.14 -11.01 3.91
C THR A 59 3.92 -10.29 3.35
N VAL A 60 3.13 -9.67 4.22
CA VAL A 60 1.95 -8.88 3.83
C VAL A 60 2.38 -7.57 3.19
N MET A 61 3.39 -6.91 3.76
CA MET A 61 3.95 -5.69 3.16
C MET A 61 4.51 -5.92 1.76
N LYS A 62 5.19 -7.05 1.54
CA LYS A 62 5.68 -7.43 0.21
C LYS A 62 4.54 -7.56 -0.79
N SER A 63 3.48 -8.29 -0.44
CA SER A 63 2.31 -8.45 -1.33
C SER A 63 1.59 -7.14 -1.62
N LEU A 64 1.51 -6.23 -0.65
CA LEU A 64 0.96 -4.88 -0.86
C LEU A 64 1.80 -4.10 -1.86
N LEU A 65 3.12 -4.08 -1.71
CA LEU A 65 4.02 -3.38 -2.63
C LEU A 65 3.93 -3.93 -4.05
N GLU A 66 3.87 -5.25 -4.21
CA GLU A 66 3.69 -5.89 -5.52
C GLU A 66 2.38 -5.43 -6.16
N LYS A 67 1.28 -5.39 -5.41
CA LYS A 67 -0.05 -4.95 -5.90
C LYS A 67 -0.12 -3.47 -6.25
N ILE A 68 0.52 -2.61 -5.45
CA ILE A 68 0.57 -1.17 -5.71
C ILE A 68 1.41 -0.90 -6.96
N GLN A 69 2.55 -1.57 -7.09
CA GLN A 69 3.39 -1.47 -8.28
C GLN A 69 2.67 -1.97 -9.54
N GLU A 70 1.89 -3.05 -9.47
CA GLU A 70 1.03 -3.50 -10.57
C GLU A 70 -0.06 -2.49 -10.95
N HIS A 71 -0.51 -1.66 -10.00
CA HIS A 71 -1.55 -0.65 -10.22
C HIS A 71 -1.02 0.68 -10.77
N GLU A 72 0.28 0.95 -10.64
CA GLU A 72 0.95 2.13 -11.20
C GLU A 72 1.46 1.94 -12.65
N ILE A 73 1.37 0.74 -13.22
CA ILE A 73 1.81 0.40 -14.60
C ILE A 73 0.62 0.39 -15.57
#